data_AF-A0A521INB1-F1
#
_entry.id   AF-A0A521INB1-F1
#
_cell.length_a   1.000
_cell.length_b   1.000
_cell.length_c   1.000
_cell.angle_alpha   90.00
_cell.angle_beta   90.00
_cell.angle_gamma   90.00
#
_symmetry.space_group_name_H-M   'P 1'
#
loop_
_entity.id
_entity.type
_entity.pdbx_description
1 polymer ?
#
loop_
_entity_poly.entity_id
_entity_poly.type
_entity_poly.pdbx_seq_one_letter_code
_entity_poly.pdbx_strand_id
1 'polypeptide(L)' 'MMKDLEDFNRLLIKNGLSKRGFGRKANICEAYAQQISRGQRSPSPRVAKQICDALGVEFDDIFFIVDARKSGQVPTGTEG' A
#
# COMPACT_ATOMS: atom_id res chain seq x y z
N MET A 1 -0.48 5.71 0.06
CA MET A 1 -1.88 5.21 0.01
C MET A 1 -2.08 4.50 -1.32
N MET A 2 -2.87 3.43 -1.42
CA MET A 2 -3.09 2.74 -2.70
C MET A 2 -3.98 3.59 -3.61
N LYS A 3 -3.62 3.71 -4.91
CA LYS A 3 -4.32 4.60 -5.85
C LYS A 3 -5.72 4.09 -6.18
N ASP A 4 -5.77 2.89 -6.72
CA ASP A 4 -6.99 2.25 -7.16
C ASP A 4 -6.91 0.74 -6.90
N LEU A 5 -7.94 0.20 -6.25
CA LEU A 5 -7.96 -1.22 -5.89
C LEU A 5 -8.28 -2.11 -7.08
N GLU A 6 -9.12 -1.66 -8.01
CA GLU A 6 -9.44 -2.43 -9.21
C GLU A 6 -8.23 -2.55 -10.12
N ASP A 7 -7.49 -1.45 -10.33
CA ASP A 7 -6.30 -1.49 -11.17
C ASP A 7 -5.20 -2.36 -10.55
N PHE A 8 -4.99 -2.26 -9.24
CA PHE A 8 -4.09 -3.18 -8.53
C PHE A 8 -4.53 -4.64 -8.67
N ASN A 9 -5.83 -4.93 -8.52
CA ASN A 9 -6.34 -6.28 -8.68
C ASN A 9 -6.15 -6.81 -10.12
N ARG A 10 -6.33 -5.95 -11.12
CA ARG A 10 -6.09 -6.26 -12.53
C ARG A 10 -4.61 -6.46 -12.82
N LEU A 11 -3.72 -5.69 -12.20
CA LEU A 11 -2.27 -5.85 -12.29
C LEU A 11 -1.85 -7.23 -11.78
N LEU A 12 -2.42 -7.69 -10.66
CA LEU A 12 -2.17 -9.04 -10.16
C LEU A 12 -2.61 -10.13 -11.16
N ILE A 13 -3.79 -9.97 -11.78
CA ILE A 13 -4.28 -10.90 -12.81
C ILE A 13 -3.36 -10.92 -14.04
N LYS A 14 -2.95 -9.74 -14.54
CA LYS A 14 -2.01 -9.61 -15.66
C LYS A 14 -0.66 -10.28 -15.38
N ASN A 15 -0.24 -10.30 -14.12
CA ASN A 15 0.97 -10.98 -13.65
C ASN A 15 0.78 -12.49 -13.35
N GLY A 16 -0.42 -13.04 -13.57
CA GLY A 16 -0.73 -14.44 -13.25
C GLY A 16 -0.74 -14.75 -11.74
N LEU A 17 -0.95 -13.74 -10.90
CA LEU A 17 -0.89 -13.87 -9.44
C LEU A 17 -2.27 -13.91 -8.81
N SER A 18 -2.52 -14.96 -8.03
CA SER A 18 -3.58 -14.96 -7.02
C SER A 18 -3.19 -14.09 -5.82
N LYS A 19 -4.14 -13.71 -4.95
CA LYS A 19 -3.83 -12.90 -3.74
C LYS A 19 -2.79 -13.57 -2.84
N ARG A 20 -2.88 -14.90 -2.74
CA ARG A 20 -1.90 -15.74 -2.04
C ARG A 20 -0.54 -15.74 -2.73
N GLY A 21 -0.54 -15.92 -4.05
CA GLY A 21 0.69 -15.89 -4.86
C GLY A 21 1.40 -14.54 -4.77
N PHE A 22 0.65 -13.44 -4.83
CA PHE A 22 1.13 -12.09 -4.58
C PHE A 22 1.76 -11.97 -3.19
N GLY A 23 1.07 -12.42 -2.13
CA GLY A 23 1.61 -12.36 -0.77
C GLY A 23 2.96 -13.06 -0.64
N ARG A 24 3.09 -14.26 -1.23
CA ARG A 24 4.38 -14.99 -1.27
C ARG A 24 5.44 -14.23 -2.06
N LYS A 25 5.11 -13.75 -3.26
CA LYS A 25 6.06 -13.03 -4.14
C LYS A 25 6.55 -11.73 -3.51
N ALA A 26 5.64 -11.00 -2.87
CA ALA A 26 5.94 -9.77 -2.15
C ALA A 26 6.35 -10.02 -0.71
N ASN A 27 6.70 -11.25 -0.29
CA ASN A 27 7.14 -11.62 1.06
C ASN A 27 6.32 -10.98 2.21
N ILE A 28 5.00 -11.06 2.09
CA ILE A 28 4.03 -10.64 3.12
C ILE A 28 3.06 -11.79 3.44
N CYS A 29 2.51 -11.79 4.66
CA CYS A 29 1.56 -12.81 5.05
C CYS A 29 0.24 -12.69 4.27
N GLU A 30 -0.43 -13.83 4.09
CA GLU A 30 -1.66 -13.93 3.29
C GLU A 30 -2.78 -13.00 3.79
N ALA A 31 -2.94 -12.92 5.12
CA ALA A 31 -3.94 -12.04 5.74
C ALA A 31 -3.68 -10.57 5.38
N TYR A 32 -2.42 -10.15 5.35
CA TYR A 32 -2.06 -8.78 5.00
C TYR A 32 -2.21 -8.49 3.51
N ALA A 33 -1.85 -9.45 2.65
CA ALA A 33 -2.09 -9.36 1.21
C ALA A 33 -3.58 -9.18 0.88
N GLN A 34 -4.45 -9.93 1.58
CA GLN A 34 -5.92 -9.78 1.49
C GLN A 34 -6.37 -8.39 1.93
N GLN A 35 -5.90 -7.91 3.09
CA GLN A 35 -6.26 -6.58 3.61
C GLN A 35 -5.84 -5.44 2.68
N ILE A 36 -4.62 -5.50 2.12
CA ILE A 36 -4.13 -4.50 1.16
C ILE A 36 -4.95 -4.55 -0.13
N SER A 37 -5.22 -5.74 -0.68
CA SER A 37 -6.02 -5.90 -1.91
C SER A 37 -7.47 -5.40 -1.79
N ARG A 38 -7.95 -5.25 -0.54
CA ARG A 38 -9.27 -4.70 -0.20
C ARG A 38 -9.21 -3.24 0.25
N GLY A 39 -8.03 -2.62 0.27
CA GLY A 39 -7.81 -1.24 0.76
C GLY A 39 -7.98 -1.06 2.26
N GLN A 40 -8.10 -2.13 3.04
CA GLN A 40 -8.30 -2.06 4.49
C GLN A 40 -7.04 -1.64 5.25
N ARG A 41 -5.87 -1.83 4.64
CA ARG A 41 -4.57 -1.44 5.20
C ARG A 41 -3.73 -0.75 4.15
N SER A 42 -3.10 0.35 4.55
CA SER A 42 -2.03 0.95 3.78
C SER A 42 -0.69 0.31 4.16
N PRO A 43 0.12 -0.15 3.19
CA PRO A 43 1.46 -0.63 3.47
C PRO A 43 2.36 0.53 3.95
N SER A 44 3.33 0.20 4.82
CA SER A 44 4.41 1.13 5.14
C SER A 44 5.25 1.40 3.89
N PRO A 45 6.03 2.50 3.83
CA PRO A 45 6.86 2.81 2.65
C PRO A 45 7.80 1.66 2.25
N ARG A 46 8.37 0.96 3.23
CA ARG A 46 9.21 -0.21 3.00
C ARG A 46 8.44 -1.34 2.33
N VAL A 47 7.24 -1.66 2.82
CA VAL A 47 6.40 -2.72 2.23
C VAL A 47 5.88 -2.31 0.86
N ALA A 48 5.50 -1.04 0.69
CA ALA A 48 5.05 -0.52 -0.60
C ALA A 48 6.15 -0.69 -1.67
N LYS A 49 7.40 -0.35 -1.34
CA LYS A 49 8.55 -0.61 -2.23
C LYS A 49 8.72 -2.10 -2.55
N GLN A 50 8.63 -2.97 -1.54
CA GLN A 50 8.70 -4.42 -1.72
C GLN A 50 7.60 -4.97 -2.64
N ILE A 51 6.39 -4.40 -2.58
CA ILE A 51 5.28 -4.73 -3.49
C ILE A 51 5.61 -4.30 -4.92
N CYS A 52 6.14 -3.08 -5.10
CA CYS A 52 6.57 -2.57 -6.41
C CYS A 52 7.65 -3.47 -7.04
N ASP A 53 8.70 -3.80 -6.28
CA ASP A 53 9.77 -4.71 -6.71
C ASP A 53 9.21 -6.10 -7.10
N ALA A 54 8.28 -6.65 -6.31
CA ALA A 54 7.67 -7.94 -6.59
C ALA A 54 6.80 -7.94 -7.87
N LEU A 55 6.21 -6.80 -8.21
CA LEU A 55 5.33 -6.65 -9.37
C LEU A 55 6.06 -6.07 -10.59
N GLY A 56 7.31 -5.60 -10.44
CA GLY A 56 8.09 -5.01 -11.51
C GLY A 56 7.50 -3.71 -12.03
N VAL A 57 6.90 -2.90 -11.14
CA VAL A 57 6.27 -1.62 -11.48
C VAL A 57 6.84 -0.49 -10.64
N GLU A 58 6.62 0.74 -11.05
CA GLU A 58 7.04 1.90 -10.29
C GLU A 58 6.11 2.17 -9.10
N PHE A 59 6.60 2.94 -8.13
CA PHE A 59 5.80 3.30 -6.96
C PHE A 59 4.53 4.06 -7.36
N ASP A 60 4.68 4.98 -8.31
CA ASP A 60 3.58 5.80 -8.81
C ASP A 60 2.58 5.02 -9.67
N ASP A 61 2.84 3.78 -10.05
CA ASP A 61 1.82 2.95 -10.71
C ASP A 61 0.74 2.48 -9.72
N ILE A 62 1.12 2.25 -8.45
CA ILE A 62 0.24 1.62 -7.45
C ILE A 62 -0.13 2.56 -6.31
N PHE A 63 0.76 3.48 -5.92
CA PHE A 63 0.61 4.26 -4.68
C PHE A 63 0.65 5.77 -4.92
N PHE A 64 -0.18 6.51 -4.16
CA PHE A 64 -0.02 7.94 -3.96
C PHE A 64 0.98 8.21 -2.82
N ILE A 65 1.90 9.13 -3.07
CA ILE A 65 2.71 9.78 -2.03
C ILE A 65 1.84 10.87 -1.40
N VAL A 66 1.33 10.59 -0.20
CA VAL A 66 0.65 11.58 0.62
C VAL A 66 1.65 12.12 1.63
N ASP A 67 1.87 13.43 1.63
CA ASP A 67 2.75 14.06 2.60
C ASP A 67 2.08 13.95 3.99
N ALA A 68 2.71 13.19 4.89
CA ALA A 68 2.19 12.97 6.23
C ALA A 68 2.35 14.22 7.13
N ARG A 69 2.91 15.33 6.64
CA ARG A 69 2.97 16.59 7.38
C ARG A 69 1.67 17.37 7.28
N LYS A 70 0.64 16.85 7.95
CA LYS A 70 -0.26 17.72 8.71
C LYS A 70 -0.19 17.34 10.18
N SER A 71 0.97 17.62 10.79
CA SER A 71 0.97 17.94 12.22
C SER A 71 0.32 19.31 12.37
N GLY A 72 -1.00 19.33 12.32
CA GLY A 72 -1.80 20.37 12.96
C GLY A 72 -2.02 19.98 14.41
N GLN A 73 -0.95 19.74 15.18
CA GLN A 73 -1.05 19.96 16.61
C GLN A 73 -1.18 21.47 16.79
N VAL A 74 -2.41 21.96 16.93
CA VAL A 74 -2.62 23.21 17.64
C VAL A 74 -2.03 23.00 19.04
N PRO A 75 -0.99 23.76 19.45
CA PRO A 75 -0.66 23.82 20.86
C PRO A 75 -1.89 24.45 21.53
N THR A 76 -2.69 23.66 22.22
CA THR A 76 -3.58 24.20 23.25
C THR A 76 -2.67 24.80 24.31
N GLY A 77 -2.39 26.09 24.15
CA GLY A 77 -1.96 26.93 25.24
C GLY A 77 -3.08 26.90 26.27
N THR A 78 -2.83 26.25 27.40
CA THR A 78 -3.58 26.58 28.61
C THR A 78 -2.95 27.86 29.13
N GLU A 79 -3.59 28.96 28.77
CA GLU A 79 -3.41 30.28 29.36
C GLU A 79 -3.86 30.28 30.83
N GLY A 80 -3.00 30.80 31.71
CA GLY A 80 -3.32 31.57 32.92
C GLY A 80 -4.17 30.94 34.01
#